data_AF-A0A5B8UU41-F1
#
_entry.id   AF-A0A5B8UU41-F1
#
_cell.length_a   1.000
_cell.length_b   1.000
_cell.length_c   1.000
_cell.angle_alpha   90.00
_cell.angle_beta   90.00
_cell.angle_gamma   90.00
#
_symmetry.space_group_name_H-M   'P 1'
#
loop_
_entity.id
_entity.type
_entity.pdbx_description
1 polymer ?
#
loop_
_entity_poly.entity_id
_entity_poly.type
_entity_poly.pdbx_seq_one_letter_code
_entity_poly.pdbx_strand_id
1 'polypeptide(L)'
;MNKPVEITGSEKGILYVATGQKYVEEAIISATSCKVHNSYPIALITDRAAYDLPAGLFDEVIVKSAYFNYRDKLLIRHTPFAKTVFLDTDTYVVEPLDDLFSILDFREFAIHQADEGYEFSMPGMSNAMPEFNTGVIAFSLTPEVVRLFDDWDAAFDTNTEIKTDQYHLRRTLYSSAVRFAIFSSAYNFIVYYPNYVIQTVKVFHGRPAGLLREIAQDFNRIRHDFAWRRMYFPYNHQFTVIYQNLENSDISRLVRFNIRAFFANIYRRARLKSGKKTNGS
;
A
#
# COMPACT_ATOMS: atom_id res chain seq x y z
N MET A 1 12.27 31.34 -6.49
CA MET A 1 13.04 30.71 -5.39
C MET A 1 12.03 30.09 -4.45
N ASN A 2 11.88 28.77 -4.47
CA ASN A 2 11.04 28.07 -3.49
C ASN A 2 11.72 28.18 -2.13
N LYS A 3 10.98 28.66 -1.12
CA LYS A 3 11.46 28.65 0.27
C LYS A 3 11.83 27.20 0.64
N PRO A 4 12.93 26.98 1.40
CA PRO A 4 13.19 25.66 1.95
C PRO A 4 11.98 25.24 2.80
N VAL A 5 11.54 23.99 2.63
CA VAL A 5 10.50 23.43 3.50
C VAL A 5 11.07 23.42 4.91
N GLU A 6 10.46 24.18 5.83
CA GLU A 6 10.85 24.15 7.24
C GLU A 6 10.53 22.78 7.82
N ILE A 7 11.57 21.99 8.07
CA ILE A 7 11.45 20.69 8.73
C ILE A 7 11.33 20.98 10.22
N THR A 8 10.11 20.91 10.74
CA THR A 8 9.82 21.18 12.17
C THR A 8 9.75 19.90 13.00
N GLY A 9 9.82 18.72 12.37
CA GLY A 9 9.68 17.41 13.01
C GLY A 9 10.97 16.57 13.05
N SER A 10 10.81 15.29 13.42
CA SER A 10 11.92 14.34 13.45
C SER A 10 12.53 14.08 12.06
N GLU A 11 13.76 13.56 12.00
CA GLU A 11 14.43 13.25 10.73
C GLU A 11 13.67 12.22 9.87
N LYS A 12 13.05 11.21 10.48
CA LYS A 12 12.40 10.07 9.80
C LYS A 12 11.02 9.82 10.39
N GLY A 13 9.99 9.74 9.54
CA GLY A 13 8.64 9.47 10.03
C GLY A 13 7.71 8.79 9.02
N ILE A 14 6.59 8.29 9.53
CA ILE A 14 5.52 7.67 8.75
C ILE A 14 4.43 8.70 8.50
N LEU A 15 3.90 8.75 7.28
CA LEU A 15 2.82 9.67 6.92
C LEU A 15 1.60 8.94 6.37
N TYR A 16 0.44 9.35 6.85
CA TYR A 16 -0.85 9.03 6.26
C TYR A 16 -1.54 10.28 5.73
N VAL A 17 -2.27 10.13 4.63
CA VAL A 17 -3.22 11.13 4.13
C VAL A 17 -4.60 10.49 4.12
N ALA A 18 -5.54 11.05 4.86
CA ALA A 18 -6.89 10.53 4.96
C ALA A 18 -7.92 11.66 4.95
N THR A 19 -8.63 11.80 3.82
CA THR A 19 -9.62 12.85 3.60
C THR A 19 -11.03 12.25 3.54
N GLY A 20 -11.79 12.38 4.62
CA GLY A 20 -13.09 11.76 4.82
C GLY A 20 -13.08 10.64 5.86
N GLN A 21 -14.21 10.49 6.57
CA GLN A 21 -14.38 9.60 7.74
C GLN A 21 -13.89 8.17 7.50
N LYS A 22 -14.30 7.57 6.38
CA LYS A 22 -13.92 6.20 6.02
C LYS A 22 -12.40 6.01 5.97
N TYR A 23 -11.69 6.95 5.34
CA TYR A 23 -10.23 6.82 5.16
C TYR A 23 -9.50 7.10 6.48
N VAL A 24 -10.04 7.94 7.35
CA VAL A 24 -9.50 8.15 8.69
C VAL A 24 -9.63 6.88 9.53
N GLU A 25 -10.78 6.19 9.47
CA GLU A 25 -10.97 4.89 10.13
C GLU A 25 -9.99 3.83 9.59
N GLU A 26 -9.77 3.78 8.28
CA GLU A 26 -8.75 2.91 7.67
C GLU A 26 -7.34 3.27 8.15
N ALA A 27 -6.99 4.56 8.16
CA ALA A 27 -5.68 5.05 8.62
C ALA A 27 -5.42 4.71 10.08
N ILE A 28 -6.45 4.76 10.95
CA ILE A 28 -6.32 4.33 12.35
C ILE A 28 -5.91 2.86 12.43
N ILE A 29 -6.53 1.98 11.63
CA ILE A 29 -6.20 0.55 11.63
C ILE A 29 -4.78 0.33 11.11
N SER A 30 -4.41 0.99 10.00
CA SER A 30 -3.07 0.87 9.43
C SER A 30 -2.01 1.40 10.40
N ALA A 31 -2.17 2.61 10.93
CA ALA A 31 -1.23 3.22 11.88
C ALA A 31 -1.09 2.38 13.16
N THR A 32 -2.18 1.77 13.64
CA THR A 32 -2.13 0.85 14.78
C THR A 32 -1.24 -0.35 14.48
N SER A 33 -1.38 -0.97 13.30
CA SER A 33 -0.50 -2.07 12.89
C SER A 33 0.95 -1.61 12.71
N CYS A 34 1.16 -0.40 12.18
CA CYS A 34 2.48 0.19 12.02
C CYS A 34 3.20 0.37 13.36
N LYS A 35 2.53 0.96 14.36
CA LYS A 35 3.09 1.18 15.71
C LYS A 35 3.49 -0.10 16.44
N VAL A 36 2.89 -1.25 16.12
CA VAL A 36 3.30 -2.54 16.72
C VAL A 36 4.73 -2.91 16.32
N HIS A 37 5.16 -2.54 15.11
CA HIS A 37 6.43 -2.97 14.54
C HIS A 37 7.44 -1.84 14.34
N ASN A 38 7.03 -0.58 14.54
CA ASN A 38 7.83 0.60 14.24
C ASN A 38 7.71 1.64 15.35
N SER A 39 8.82 2.31 15.66
CA SER A 39 8.89 3.39 16.67
C SER A 39 9.03 4.79 16.06
N TYR A 40 8.88 4.90 14.75
CA TYR A 40 8.92 6.19 14.04
C TYR A 40 7.68 7.03 14.40
N PRO A 41 7.81 8.36 14.52
CA PRO A 41 6.65 9.23 14.68
C PRO A 41 5.73 9.12 13.47
N ILE A 42 4.42 9.18 13.73
CA ILE A 42 3.38 9.04 12.72
C ILE A 42 2.62 10.36 12.60
N ALA A 43 2.61 10.94 11.40
CA ALA A 43 1.78 12.08 11.07
C ALA A 43 0.54 11.66 10.28
N LEU A 44 -0.58 12.35 10.52
CA LEU A 44 -1.81 12.25 9.75
C LEU A 44 -2.14 13.60 9.12
N ILE A 45 -2.29 13.65 7.80
CA ILE A 45 -2.91 14.78 7.12
C ILE A 45 -4.37 14.46 6.82
N THR A 46 -5.28 15.36 7.21
CA THR A 46 -6.73 15.14 7.07
C THR A 46 -7.50 16.43 6.75
N ASP A 47 -8.77 16.30 6.37
CA ASP A 47 -9.62 17.42 5.93
C ASP A 47 -10.26 18.21 7.08
N ARG A 48 -10.28 17.66 8.30
CA ARG A 48 -10.84 18.34 9.49
C ARG A 48 -10.23 17.83 10.80
N ALA A 49 -10.20 18.68 11.82
CA ALA A 49 -9.69 18.32 13.15
C ALA A 49 -10.65 17.45 13.98
N ALA A 50 -11.94 17.43 13.65
CA ALA A 50 -13.00 16.88 14.50
C ALA A 50 -13.15 15.35 14.45
N TYR A 51 -12.16 14.62 13.94
CA TYR A 51 -12.19 13.16 13.93
C TYR A 51 -11.87 12.59 15.33
N ASP A 52 -12.51 11.48 15.68
CA ASP A 52 -12.20 10.74 16.90
C ASP A 52 -10.95 9.87 16.66
N LEU A 53 -9.79 10.38 17.10
CA LEU A 53 -8.49 9.72 16.91
C LEU A 53 -8.04 9.09 18.24
N PRO A 54 -7.56 7.84 18.24
CA PRO A 54 -6.99 7.24 19.44
C PRO A 54 -5.83 8.06 19.99
N ALA A 55 -5.86 8.36 21.28
CA ALA A 55 -4.85 9.18 21.94
C ALA A 55 -3.44 8.59 21.76
N GLY A 56 -2.51 9.44 21.32
CA GLY A 56 -1.11 9.05 21.12
C GLY A 56 -0.86 8.11 19.93
N LEU A 57 -1.85 7.85 19.07
CA LEU A 57 -1.63 7.07 17.84
C LEU A 57 -0.85 7.88 16.79
N PHE A 58 -1.25 9.13 16.59
CA PHE A 58 -0.58 10.09 15.71
C PHE A 58 0.15 11.12 16.57
N ASP A 59 1.43 11.32 16.28
CA ASP A 59 2.28 12.31 16.95
C ASP A 59 2.01 13.72 16.41
N GLU A 60 1.54 13.82 15.15
CA GLU A 60 1.14 15.07 14.52
C GLU A 60 -0.11 14.89 13.66
N VAL A 61 -1.04 15.85 13.75
CA VAL A 61 -2.25 15.89 12.90
C VAL A 61 -2.30 17.24 12.21
N ILE A 62 -2.26 17.22 10.88
CA ILE A 62 -2.20 18.42 10.04
C ILE A 62 -3.52 18.51 9.26
N VAL A 63 -4.25 19.62 9.43
CA VAL A 63 -5.49 19.87 8.69
C VAL A 63 -5.20 20.62 7.40
N LYS A 64 -5.66 20.09 6.27
CA LYS A 64 -5.54 20.70 4.94
C LYS A 64 -6.86 20.61 4.19
N SER A 65 -7.09 21.56 3.28
CA SER A 65 -8.21 21.46 2.34
C SER A 65 -8.04 20.24 1.43
N ALA A 66 -9.14 19.53 1.18
CA ALA A 66 -9.17 18.33 0.36
C ALA A 66 -10.10 18.51 -0.85
N TYR A 67 -9.74 17.85 -1.95
CA TYR A 67 -10.54 17.72 -3.17
C TYR A 67 -11.49 16.52 -3.12
N PHE A 68 -11.33 15.62 -2.15
CA PHE A 68 -12.01 14.34 -1.99
C PHE A 68 -11.85 13.40 -3.20
N ASN A 69 -10.63 13.35 -3.74
CA ASN A 69 -10.27 12.48 -4.87
C ASN A 69 -8.79 12.08 -4.82
N TYR A 70 -8.31 11.33 -5.82
CA TYR A 70 -6.93 10.82 -5.87
C TYR A 70 -5.83 11.91 -5.78
N ARG A 71 -6.13 13.16 -6.16
CA ARG A 71 -5.21 14.30 -6.03
C ARG A 71 -4.85 14.59 -4.58
N ASP A 72 -5.72 14.26 -3.62
CA ASP A 72 -5.45 14.49 -2.19
C ASP A 72 -4.20 13.76 -1.70
N LYS A 73 -3.79 12.67 -2.37
CA LYS A 73 -2.50 12.01 -2.06
C LYS A 73 -1.33 12.99 -2.11
N LEU A 74 -1.38 14.03 -2.96
CA LEU A 74 -0.31 15.03 -3.05
C LEU A 74 -0.17 15.93 -1.82
N LEU A 75 -1.09 15.84 -0.86
CA LEU A 75 -0.88 16.40 0.46
C LEU A 75 0.36 15.80 1.15
N ILE A 76 0.91 14.67 0.68
CA ILE A 76 2.20 14.12 1.16
C ILE A 76 3.35 15.14 1.17
N ARG A 77 3.31 16.16 0.31
CA ARG A 77 4.30 17.25 0.29
C ARG A 77 4.33 18.11 1.55
N HIS A 78 3.30 18.01 2.40
CA HIS A 78 3.19 18.70 3.68
C HIS A 78 3.67 17.83 4.85
N THR A 79 4.42 16.77 4.58
CA THR A 79 5.06 15.96 5.62
C THR A 79 5.91 16.82 6.57
N PRO A 80 5.90 16.55 7.88
CA PRO A 80 6.77 17.25 8.84
C PRO A 80 8.18 16.65 8.95
N PHE A 81 8.48 15.60 8.17
CA PHE A 81 9.73 14.83 8.27
C PHE A 81 10.68 15.12 7.11
N ALA A 82 11.99 14.96 7.37
CA ALA A 82 13.00 15.07 6.32
C ALA A 82 12.97 13.88 5.35
N LYS A 83 12.82 12.68 5.92
CA LYS A 83 12.63 11.40 5.24
C LYS A 83 11.29 10.82 5.65
N THR A 84 10.46 10.49 4.67
CA THR A 84 9.08 10.09 4.90
C THR A 84 8.79 8.76 4.23
N VAL A 85 8.15 7.86 4.96
CA VAL A 85 7.45 6.71 4.36
C VAL A 85 5.96 7.01 4.42
N PHE A 86 5.38 7.27 3.26
CA PHE A 86 3.94 7.38 3.08
C PHE A 86 3.31 5.99 2.94
N LEU A 87 2.16 5.80 3.58
CA LEU A 87 1.33 4.61 3.50
C LEU A 87 -0.12 5.01 3.17
N ASP A 88 -0.72 4.35 2.17
CA ASP A 88 -2.16 4.43 1.93
C ASP A 88 -2.94 3.90 3.14
N THR A 89 -4.18 4.37 3.29
CA THR A 89 -4.99 4.08 4.49
C THR A 89 -5.39 2.61 4.60
N ASP A 90 -5.51 1.89 3.49
CA ASP A 90 -5.83 0.46 3.45
C ASP A 90 -4.59 -0.45 3.43
N THR A 91 -3.57 -0.07 4.18
CA THR A 91 -2.38 -0.89 4.42
C THR A 91 -2.43 -1.59 5.78
N TYR A 92 -1.68 -2.69 5.91
CA TYR A 92 -1.49 -3.42 7.15
C TYR A 92 0.00 -3.82 7.29
N VAL A 93 0.66 -3.26 8.29
CA VAL A 93 2.10 -3.40 8.52
C VAL A 93 2.36 -4.50 9.54
N VAL A 94 3.28 -5.42 9.23
CA VAL A 94 3.57 -6.60 10.07
C VAL A 94 5.05 -6.84 10.36
N GLU A 95 5.94 -5.98 9.85
CA GLU A 95 7.38 -6.03 10.08
C GLU A 95 7.96 -4.60 10.06
N PRO A 96 9.18 -4.39 10.59
CA PRO A 96 9.84 -3.08 10.57
C PRO A 96 10.15 -2.56 9.16
N LEU A 97 10.04 -1.23 8.99
CA LEU A 97 10.19 -0.52 7.71
C LEU A 97 11.53 0.21 7.55
N ASP A 98 12.53 -0.09 8.38
CA ASP A 98 13.85 0.57 8.39
C ASP A 98 14.56 0.56 7.02
N ASP A 99 14.35 -0.50 6.25
CA ASP A 99 14.93 -0.66 4.92
C ASP A 99 14.44 0.42 3.94
N LEU A 100 13.19 0.90 4.06
CA LEU A 100 12.67 1.98 3.22
C LEU A 100 13.38 3.30 3.51
N PHE A 101 13.69 3.59 4.78
CA PHE A 101 14.50 4.75 5.15
C PHE A 101 15.95 4.60 4.72
N SER A 102 16.50 3.39 4.76
CA SER A 102 17.87 3.10 4.34
C SER A 102 18.06 3.31 2.83
N ILE A 103 17.04 3.02 2.01
CA ILE A 103 17.07 3.36 0.58
C ILE A 103 17.25 4.87 0.36
N LEU A 104 16.65 5.69 1.23
CA LEU A 104 16.72 7.16 1.15
C LEU A 104 18.09 7.73 1.53
N ASP A 105 19.02 6.91 2.02
CA ASP A 105 20.41 7.32 2.20
C ASP A 105 21.17 7.38 0.86
N PHE A 106 20.65 6.72 -0.18
CA PHE A 106 21.28 6.63 -1.51
C PHE A 106 20.41 7.16 -2.65
N ARG A 107 19.11 7.32 -2.41
CA ARG A 107 18.09 7.78 -3.37
C ARG A 107 17.21 8.82 -2.71
N GLU A 108 16.48 9.57 -3.52
CA GLU A 108 15.62 10.65 -3.03
C GLU A 108 14.16 10.20 -2.95
N PHE A 109 13.83 9.13 -3.68
CA PHE A 109 12.49 8.59 -3.82
C PHE A 109 12.56 7.06 -3.98
N ALA A 110 11.58 6.34 -3.47
CA ALA A 110 11.45 4.91 -3.70
C ALA A 110 9.98 4.52 -3.76
N ILE A 111 9.66 3.61 -4.69
CA ILE A 111 8.28 3.24 -4.98
C ILE A 111 8.17 1.76 -5.40
N HIS A 112 6.95 1.22 -5.31
CA HIS A 112 6.65 -0.12 -5.79
C HIS A 112 6.33 -0.13 -7.28
N GLN A 113 6.97 -1.03 -8.03
CA GLN A 113 6.52 -1.40 -9.37
C GLN A 113 5.15 -2.08 -9.29
N ALA A 114 4.20 -1.61 -10.09
CA ALA A 114 2.91 -2.26 -10.32
C ALA A 114 2.94 -3.01 -11.67
N ASP A 115 1.91 -2.80 -12.49
CA ASP A 115 1.78 -3.39 -13.82
C ASP A 115 2.89 -2.90 -14.78
N GLU A 116 3.13 -3.66 -15.86
CA GLU A 116 4.22 -3.39 -16.81
C GLU A 116 3.84 -2.38 -17.90
N GLY A 117 2.93 -1.42 -17.62
CA GLY A 117 2.51 -0.41 -18.59
C GLY A 117 1.30 -0.80 -19.44
N TYR A 118 0.50 -1.76 -18.96
CA TYR A 118 -0.66 -2.28 -19.67
C TYR A 118 -1.97 -1.61 -19.24
N GLU A 119 -1.99 -0.92 -18.10
CA GLU A 119 -3.20 -0.21 -17.65
C GLU A 119 -3.43 1.05 -18.50
N PHE A 120 -2.36 1.81 -18.79
CA PHE A 120 -2.43 3.02 -19.60
C PHE A 120 -1.34 3.11 -20.66
N SER A 121 -1.76 3.31 -21.91
CA SER A 121 -0.84 3.63 -23.01
C SER A 121 -0.27 5.05 -22.85
N MET A 122 1.06 5.16 -22.87
CA MET A 122 1.80 6.42 -22.82
C MET A 122 2.79 6.51 -23.98
N PRO A 123 2.34 6.97 -25.17
CA PRO A 123 3.22 7.13 -26.32
C PRO A 123 4.43 8.01 -26.00
N GLY A 124 5.62 7.55 -26.40
CA GLY A 124 6.88 8.28 -26.16
C GLY A 124 7.58 7.94 -24.84
N MET A 125 6.98 7.10 -23.99
CA MET A 125 7.64 6.56 -22.80
C MET A 125 8.18 5.15 -23.05
N SER A 126 9.34 4.85 -22.46
CA SER A 126 9.90 3.51 -22.50
C SER A 126 9.06 2.55 -21.66
N ASN A 127 8.62 1.45 -22.29
CA ASN A 127 7.96 0.34 -21.58
C ASN A 127 8.87 -0.35 -20.56
N ALA A 128 10.19 -0.08 -20.59
CA ALA A 128 11.09 -0.55 -19.55
C ALA A 128 10.89 0.17 -18.20
N MET A 129 10.22 1.33 -18.18
CA MET A 129 9.78 1.96 -16.94
C MET A 129 8.34 1.53 -16.66
N PRO A 130 8.11 0.73 -15.60
CA PRO A 130 6.80 0.15 -15.34
C PRO A 130 5.79 1.19 -14.86
N GLU A 131 4.56 0.76 -14.64
CA GLU A 131 3.61 1.50 -13.79
C GLU A 131 4.04 1.34 -12.33
N PHE A 132 3.58 2.27 -11.50
CA PHE A 132 3.92 2.29 -10.08
C PHE A 132 2.66 2.28 -9.24
N ASN A 133 2.70 1.52 -8.15
CA ASN A 133 1.68 1.65 -7.12
C ASN A 133 2.12 2.69 -6.09
N THR A 134 1.22 3.64 -5.83
CA THR A 134 1.46 4.79 -4.96
C THR A 134 1.03 4.58 -3.52
N GLY A 135 0.57 3.37 -3.17
CA GLY A 135 0.12 3.07 -1.82
C GLY A 135 1.23 2.95 -0.78
N VAL A 136 2.48 2.83 -1.23
CA VAL A 136 3.67 3.00 -0.37
C VAL A 136 4.71 3.78 -1.15
N ILE A 137 5.18 4.88 -0.56
CA ILE A 137 6.20 5.74 -1.16
C ILE A 137 7.19 6.13 -0.06
N ALA A 138 8.49 5.95 -0.30
CA ALA A 138 9.51 6.54 0.55
C ALA A 138 10.14 7.74 -0.17
N PHE A 139 10.33 8.87 0.50
CA PHE A 139 10.93 10.04 -0.13
C PHE A 139 11.66 10.95 0.85
N SER A 140 12.60 11.75 0.33
CA SER A 140 13.19 12.90 1.02
C SER A 140 12.78 14.18 0.29
N LEU A 141 12.50 15.27 1.01
CA LEU A 141 12.13 16.55 0.40
C LEU A 141 13.34 17.30 -0.18
N THR A 142 13.92 16.77 -1.26
CA THR A 142 14.91 17.49 -2.07
C THR A 142 14.23 18.46 -3.02
N PRO A 143 14.94 19.47 -3.56
CA PRO A 143 14.37 20.37 -4.56
C PRO A 143 13.77 19.65 -5.78
N GLU A 144 14.35 18.52 -6.18
CA GLU A 144 13.90 17.67 -7.27
C GLU A 144 12.60 16.95 -6.92
N VAL A 145 12.49 16.40 -5.71
CA VAL A 145 11.25 15.73 -5.24
C VAL A 145 10.12 16.73 -5.00
N VAL A 146 10.42 17.93 -4.49
CA VAL A 146 9.43 19.01 -4.36
C VAL A 146 8.89 19.38 -5.74
N ARG A 147 9.76 19.56 -6.73
CA ARG A 147 9.35 19.82 -8.11
C ARG A 147 8.52 18.68 -8.70
N LEU A 148 8.90 17.42 -8.43
CA LEU A 148 8.11 16.26 -8.84
C LEU A 148 6.68 16.33 -8.29
N PHE A 149 6.49 16.72 -7.03
CA PHE A 149 5.16 16.88 -6.44
C PHE A 149 4.37 18.04 -7.06
N ASP A 150 5.03 19.16 -7.39
CA ASP A 150 4.41 20.27 -8.10
C ASP A 150 3.97 19.86 -9.52
N ASP A 151 4.84 19.17 -10.25
CA ASP A 151 4.56 18.67 -11.61
C ASP A 151 3.46 17.60 -11.59
N TRP A 152 3.47 16.70 -10.59
CA TRP A 152 2.44 15.68 -10.39
C TRP A 152 1.09 16.32 -10.07
N ASP A 153 1.04 17.39 -9.29
CA ASP A 153 -0.19 18.14 -9.03
C ASP A 153 -0.75 18.79 -10.30
N ALA A 154 0.12 19.47 -11.04
CA ALA A 154 -0.25 20.12 -12.30
C ALA A 154 -0.75 19.11 -13.35
N ALA A 155 -0.23 17.87 -13.34
CA ALA A 155 -0.62 16.84 -14.30
C ALA A 155 -2.12 16.50 -14.24
N PHE A 156 -2.76 16.58 -13.07
CA PHE A 156 -4.21 16.41 -12.93
C PHE A 156 -5.02 17.43 -13.74
N ASP A 157 -4.52 18.65 -13.84
CA ASP A 157 -5.18 19.73 -14.61
C ASP A 157 -4.92 19.59 -16.11
N THR A 158 -3.79 18.98 -16.50
CA THR A 158 -3.45 18.75 -17.92
C THR A 158 -4.20 17.58 -18.57
N ASN A 159 -4.61 16.59 -17.77
CA ASN A 159 -5.39 15.45 -18.26
C ASN A 159 -6.46 15.07 -17.23
N THR A 160 -7.61 15.74 -17.34
CA THR A 160 -8.75 15.58 -16.43
C THR A 160 -9.54 14.29 -16.66
N GLU A 161 -9.33 13.60 -17.78
CA GLU A 161 -10.02 12.33 -18.09
C GLU A 161 -9.47 11.19 -17.22
N ILE A 162 -8.16 11.21 -16.96
CA ILE A 162 -7.51 10.21 -16.12
C ILE A 162 -7.49 10.69 -14.67
N LYS A 163 -8.22 9.97 -13.81
CA LYS A 163 -8.39 10.35 -12.41
C LYS A 163 -7.35 9.76 -11.47
N THR A 164 -6.68 8.68 -11.85
CA THR A 164 -5.73 7.98 -10.97
C THR A 164 -4.43 8.75 -10.84
N ASP A 165 -3.93 8.86 -9.61
CA ASP A 165 -2.67 9.52 -9.31
C ASP A 165 -1.46 8.74 -9.86
N GLN A 166 -1.58 7.40 -10.00
CA GLN A 166 -0.51 6.54 -10.51
C GLN A 166 -0.10 6.88 -11.95
N TYR A 167 -1.09 7.17 -12.81
CA TYR A 167 -0.84 7.57 -14.20
C TYR A 167 -0.03 8.87 -14.24
N HIS A 168 -0.49 9.86 -13.48
CA HIS A 168 0.16 11.17 -13.44
C HIS A 168 1.57 11.08 -12.87
N LEU A 169 1.78 10.27 -11.83
CA LEU A 169 3.11 10.05 -11.25
C LEU A 169 4.06 9.40 -12.25
N ARG A 170 3.64 8.32 -12.92
CA ARG A 170 4.51 7.60 -13.85
C ARG A 170 5.05 8.56 -14.91
N ARG A 171 4.18 9.40 -15.47
CA ARG A 171 4.56 10.40 -16.46
C ARG A 171 5.54 11.43 -15.91
N THR A 172 5.24 12.04 -14.78
CA THR A 172 6.09 13.11 -14.22
C THR A 172 7.41 12.58 -13.71
N LEU A 173 7.42 11.42 -13.04
CA LEU A 173 8.63 10.77 -12.55
C LEU A 173 9.55 10.37 -13.71
N TYR A 174 9.01 9.86 -14.83
CA TYR A 174 9.78 9.49 -16.02
C TYR A 174 10.54 10.69 -16.62
N SER A 175 9.92 11.87 -16.64
CA SER A 175 10.54 13.10 -17.16
C SER A 175 11.35 13.88 -16.13
N SER A 176 11.37 13.44 -14.86
CA SER A 176 12.02 14.18 -13.78
C SER A 176 13.52 13.89 -13.69
N ALA A 177 14.23 14.73 -12.92
CA ALA A 177 15.61 14.47 -12.52
C ALA A 177 15.72 13.66 -11.21
N VAL A 178 14.60 13.20 -10.64
CA VAL A 178 14.58 12.50 -9.35
C VAL A 178 15.30 11.17 -9.47
N ARG A 179 16.28 10.93 -8.59
CA ARG A 179 16.94 9.63 -8.48
C ARG A 179 16.12 8.72 -7.59
N PHE A 180 15.38 7.81 -8.20
CA PHE A 180 14.52 6.88 -7.49
C PHE A 180 15.04 5.44 -7.46
N ALA A 181 14.49 4.63 -6.57
CA ALA A 181 14.63 3.17 -6.56
C ALA A 181 13.27 2.48 -6.62
N ILE A 182 13.25 1.25 -7.13
CA ILE A 182 12.11 0.36 -7.03
C ILE A 182 12.35 -0.60 -5.87
N PHE A 183 11.38 -0.74 -4.98
CA PHE A 183 11.41 -1.77 -3.94
C PHE A 183 10.47 -2.93 -4.25
N SER A 184 10.77 -4.09 -3.67
CA SER A 184 10.03 -5.32 -3.94
C SER A 184 8.59 -5.28 -3.40
N SER A 185 7.74 -6.18 -3.90
CA SER A 185 6.37 -6.40 -3.43
C SER A 185 6.24 -6.67 -1.93
N ALA A 186 7.30 -7.05 -1.21
CA ALA A 186 7.25 -7.19 0.24
C ALA A 186 6.88 -5.90 0.98
N TYR A 187 7.19 -4.74 0.41
CA TYR A 187 6.92 -3.45 1.03
C TYR A 187 5.61 -2.82 0.55
N ASN A 188 4.89 -3.47 -0.38
CA ASN A 188 3.59 -3.03 -0.88
C ASN A 188 2.88 -4.22 -1.55
N PHE A 189 2.47 -5.21 -0.75
CA PHE A 189 1.94 -6.47 -1.25
C PHE A 189 0.44 -6.34 -1.50
N ILE A 190 0.10 -6.05 -2.76
CA ILE A 190 -1.27 -5.79 -3.18
C ILE A 190 -2.05 -7.11 -3.30
N VAL A 191 -3.21 -7.18 -2.66
CA VAL A 191 -4.04 -8.39 -2.56
C VAL A 191 -5.21 -8.44 -3.53
N TYR A 192 -5.33 -7.46 -4.43
CA TYR A 192 -6.44 -7.40 -5.41
C TYR A 192 -6.22 -8.27 -6.66
N TYR A 193 -4.97 -8.65 -6.95
CA TYR A 193 -4.60 -9.41 -8.14
C TYR A 193 -3.51 -10.45 -7.82
N PRO A 194 -3.22 -11.39 -8.74
CA PRO A 194 -2.15 -12.34 -8.55
C PRO A 194 -0.80 -11.65 -8.32
N ASN A 195 -0.16 -11.94 -7.20
CA ASN A 195 1.07 -11.27 -6.79
C ASN A 195 2.08 -12.32 -6.30
N TYR A 196 3.35 -11.96 -6.16
CA TYR A 196 4.34 -12.85 -5.58
C TYR A 196 5.37 -12.11 -4.76
N VAL A 197 5.98 -12.82 -3.82
CA VAL A 197 7.08 -12.29 -3.01
C VAL A 197 8.15 -13.34 -2.82
N ILE A 198 9.41 -12.92 -2.66
CA ILE A 198 10.53 -13.79 -2.33
C ILE A 198 10.88 -13.66 -0.83
N GLN A 199 10.78 -12.46 -0.28
CA GLN A 199 11.07 -12.17 1.13
C GLN A 199 9.80 -12.01 1.97
N THR A 200 9.93 -12.02 3.29
CA THR A 200 8.81 -11.76 4.22
C THR A 200 8.07 -10.49 3.83
N VAL A 201 6.75 -10.56 3.71
CA VAL A 201 5.94 -9.38 3.41
C VAL A 201 5.87 -8.52 4.66
N LYS A 202 6.13 -7.22 4.49
CA LYS A 202 6.14 -6.22 5.55
C LYS A 202 4.90 -5.35 5.54
N VAL A 203 4.38 -5.04 4.35
CA VAL A 203 3.16 -4.24 4.17
C VAL A 203 2.22 -4.99 3.24
N PHE A 204 1.03 -5.34 3.73
CA PHE A 204 -0.08 -5.81 2.92
C PHE A 204 -0.96 -4.63 2.53
N HIS A 205 -1.40 -4.58 1.29
CA HIS A 205 -2.17 -3.45 0.76
C HIS A 205 -3.47 -3.96 0.13
N GLY A 206 -4.59 -3.54 0.72
CA GLY A 206 -5.91 -3.72 0.16
C GLY A 206 -7.03 -3.78 1.20
N ARG A 207 -8.24 -4.13 0.76
CA ARG A 207 -9.45 -4.13 1.58
C ARG A 207 -10.15 -5.49 1.58
N PRO A 208 -10.90 -5.82 2.66
CA PRO A 208 -11.01 -5.08 3.92
C PRO A 208 -9.82 -5.33 4.86
N ALA A 209 -9.54 -4.41 5.79
CA ALA A 209 -8.40 -4.51 6.71
C ALA A 209 -8.39 -5.80 7.56
N GLY A 210 -9.56 -6.30 7.96
CA GLY A 210 -9.68 -7.56 8.69
C GLY A 210 -9.11 -8.77 7.93
N LEU A 211 -9.25 -8.77 6.59
CA LEU A 211 -8.70 -9.81 5.73
C LEU A 211 -7.18 -9.71 5.63
N LEU A 212 -6.62 -8.49 5.62
CA LEU A 212 -5.16 -8.30 5.54
C LEU A 212 -4.42 -8.94 6.71
N ARG A 213 -4.99 -8.88 7.93
CA ARG A 213 -4.42 -9.53 9.11
C ARG A 213 -4.34 -11.05 8.94
N GLU A 214 -5.43 -11.67 8.48
CA GLU A 214 -5.47 -13.13 8.26
C GLU A 214 -4.48 -13.53 7.16
N ILE A 215 -4.47 -12.81 6.03
CA ILE A 215 -3.51 -13.03 4.94
C ILE A 215 -2.09 -12.90 5.46
N ALA A 216 -1.79 -11.87 6.26
CA ALA A 216 -0.44 -11.68 6.79
C ALA A 216 0.02 -12.84 7.68
N GLN A 217 -0.85 -13.31 8.57
CA GLN A 217 -0.60 -14.46 9.43
C GLN A 217 -0.31 -15.72 8.61
N ASP A 218 -1.12 -16.00 7.59
CA ASP A 218 -0.97 -17.22 6.80
C ASP A 218 0.18 -17.15 5.80
N PHE A 219 0.36 -16.01 5.13
CA PHE A 219 1.32 -15.83 4.05
C PHE A 219 2.77 -15.72 4.57
N ASN A 220 2.98 -15.06 5.71
CA ASN A 220 4.30 -14.97 6.34
C ASN A 220 4.65 -16.16 7.24
N ARG A 221 3.70 -17.06 7.56
CA ARG A 221 3.97 -18.28 8.33
C ARG A 221 5.01 -19.17 7.64
N ILE A 222 4.97 -19.21 6.31
CA ILE A 222 5.85 -20.08 5.53
C ILE A 222 7.13 -19.30 5.24
N ARG A 223 8.08 -19.38 6.19
CA ARG A 223 9.44 -18.87 6.06
C ARG A 223 10.32 -19.97 5.46
N HIS A 224 11.13 -19.62 4.47
CA HIS A 224 12.07 -20.55 3.86
C HIS A 224 13.49 -20.01 3.98
N ASP A 225 14.42 -20.92 4.23
CA ASP A 225 15.87 -20.67 4.21
C ASP A 225 16.43 -20.50 2.78
N PHE A 226 15.59 -20.67 1.75
CA PHE A 226 15.96 -20.62 0.34
C PHE A 226 15.06 -19.68 -0.47
N ALA A 227 15.60 -19.08 -1.53
CA ALA A 227 15.00 -18.00 -2.34
C ALA A 227 13.86 -18.44 -3.28
N TRP A 228 12.76 -18.96 -2.74
CA TRP A 228 11.59 -19.39 -3.51
C TRP A 228 10.49 -18.31 -3.54
N ARG A 229 9.77 -18.23 -4.65
CA ARG A 229 8.64 -17.30 -4.82
C ARG A 229 7.38 -17.86 -4.17
N ARG A 230 6.79 -17.10 -3.24
CA ARG A 230 5.42 -17.32 -2.74
C ARG A 230 4.45 -16.58 -3.64
N MET A 231 3.57 -17.32 -4.31
CA MET A 231 2.55 -16.76 -5.20
C MET A 231 1.22 -16.61 -4.47
N TYR A 232 0.57 -15.47 -4.63
CA TYR A 232 -0.76 -15.15 -4.11
C TYR A 232 -1.75 -15.11 -5.28
N PHE A 233 -2.90 -15.78 -5.13
CA PHE A 233 -4.00 -15.74 -6.09
C PHE A 233 -5.32 -15.40 -5.37
N PRO A 234 -5.97 -14.25 -5.69
CA PRO A 234 -7.24 -13.87 -5.08
C PRO A 234 -8.42 -14.55 -5.79
N TYR A 235 -9.02 -15.60 -5.23
CA TYR A 235 -10.23 -16.24 -5.75
C TYR A 235 -11.40 -16.19 -4.75
N ASN A 236 -12.43 -15.36 -4.99
CA ASN A 236 -13.69 -15.34 -4.19
C ASN A 236 -13.50 -15.17 -2.67
N HIS A 237 -12.66 -14.22 -2.23
CA HIS A 237 -12.29 -14.03 -0.81
C HIS A 237 -11.65 -15.25 -0.15
N GLN A 238 -11.24 -16.25 -0.95
CA GLN A 238 -10.41 -17.37 -0.56
C GLN A 238 -9.10 -17.23 -1.34
N PHE A 239 -7.98 -17.50 -0.69
CA PHE A 239 -6.69 -17.41 -1.34
C PHE A 239 -6.10 -18.81 -1.49
N THR A 240 -5.50 -19.07 -2.65
CA THR A 240 -4.68 -20.26 -2.87
C THR A 240 -3.24 -19.80 -2.95
N VAL A 241 -2.42 -20.29 -2.03
CA VAL A 241 -0.96 -20.12 -2.15
C VAL A 241 -0.43 -21.33 -2.91
N ILE A 242 0.03 -21.12 -4.15
CA ILE A 242 0.64 -22.18 -4.94
C ILE A 242 2.14 -22.16 -4.65
N TYR A 243 2.59 -23.21 -3.98
CA TYR A 243 3.99 -23.46 -3.68
C TYR A 243 4.55 -24.45 -4.70
N GLN A 244 5.66 -24.10 -5.35
CA GLN A 244 6.40 -25.04 -6.18
C GLN A 244 7.40 -25.86 -5.33
N ASN A 245 6.97 -26.63 -4.33
CA ASN A 245 7.83 -27.68 -3.74
C ASN A 245 6.99 -28.80 -3.11
N LEU A 246 6.59 -29.78 -3.91
CA LEU A 246 5.70 -30.88 -3.52
C LEU A 246 6.21 -31.76 -2.37
N GLU A 247 7.47 -31.61 -1.95
CA GLU A 247 8.07 -32.38 -0.85
C GLU A 247 7.89 -31.73 0.53
N ASN A 248 7.42 -30.47 0.61
CA ASN A 248 7.21 -29.79 1.88
C ASN A 248 5.91 -30.25 2.57
N SER A 249 6.04 -30.75 3.81
CA SER A 249 4.91 -31.17 4.65
C SER A 249 3.81 -30.11 4.84
N ASP A 250 4.16 -28.82 4.75
CA ASP A 250 3.20 -27.71 4.82
C ASP A 250 2.32 -27.59 3.56
N ILE A 251 2.77 -28.05 2.40
CA ILE A 251 1.90 -28.17 1.21
C ILE A 251 0.80 -29.19 1.47
N SER A 252 1.12 -30.33 2.07
CA SER A 252 0.10 -31.34 2.39
C SER A 252 -0.95 -30.78 3.37
N ARG A 253 -0.56 -29.90 4.30
CA ARG A 253 -1.48 -29.22 5.23
C ARG A 253 -2.31 -28.16 4.53
N LEU A 254 -1.69 -27.39 3.62
CA LEU A 254 -2.35 -26.36 2.83
C LEU A 254 -3.36 -26.94 1.83
N VAL A 255 -3.00 -28.01 1.13
CA VAL A 255 -3.91 -28.75 0.23
C VAL A 255 -5.08 -29.31 1.04
N ARG A 256 -4.81 -29.92 2.21
CA ARG A 256 -5.87 -30.38 3.13
C ARG A 256 -6.78 -29.25 3.61
N PHE A 257 -6.23 -28.08 3.94
CA PHE A 257 -7.00 -26.89 4.31
C PHE A 257 -7.88 -26.42 3.15
N ASN A 258 -7.33 -26.29 1.95
CA ASN A 258 -8.08 -25.84 0.76
C ASN A 258 -9.20 -26.81 0.39
N ILE A 259 -8.95 -28.12 0.44
CA ILE A 259 -9.97 -29.15 0.25
C ILE A 259 -11.09 -29.01 1.30
N ARG A 260 -10.74 -28.85 2.58
CA ARG A 260 -11.72 -28.65 3.66
C ARG A 260 -12.54 -27.37 3.46
N ALA A 261 -11.89 -26.27 3.12
CA ALA A 261 -12.55 -24.97 2.87
C ALA A 261 -13.51 -25.04 1.66
N PHE A 262 -13.12 -25.72 0.59
CA PHE A 262 -13.94 -25.96 -0.58
C PHE A 262 -15.23 -26.74 -0.23
N PHE A 263 -15.10 -27.86 0.49
CA PHE A 263 -16.26 -28.65 0.91
C PHE A 263 -17.15 -27.92 1.93
N ALA A 264 -16.56 -27.17 2.86
CA ALA A 264 -17.30 -26.34 3.79
C ALA A 264 -18.14 -25.27 3.06
N ASN A 265 -17.61 -24.69 1.98
CA ASN A 265 -18.34 -23.73 1.15
C ASN A 265 -19.46 -24.35 0.31
N ILE A 266 -19.24 -25.55 -0.24
CA ILE A 266 -20.31 -26.32 -0.89
C ILE A 266 -21.44 -26.58 0.10
N TYR A 267 -21.10 -27.02 1.31
CA TYR A 267 -22.08 -27.30 2.36
C TYR A 267 -22.85 -26.03 2.77
N ARG A 268 -22.16 -24.90 2.96
CA ARG A 268 -22.76 -23.61 3.31
C ARG A 268 -23.72 -23.12 2.21
N ARG A 269 -23.35 -23.27 0.93
CA ARG A 269 -24.21 -22.92 -0.23
C ARG A 269 -25.42 -23.85 -0.37
N ALA A 270 -25.27 -25.14 -0.11
CA ALA A 270 -26.38 -26.10 -0.10
C ALA A 270 -27.41 -25.73 0.99
N ARG A 271 -26.93 -25.35 2.18
CA ARG A 271 -27.77 -24.97 3.31
C ARG A 271 -28.50 -23.63 3.11
N LEU A 272 -27.88 -22.67 2.43
CA LEU A 272 -28.52 -21.42 2.01
C LEU A 272 -29.61 -21.63 0.94
N LYS A 273 -29.44 -22.62 0.05
CA LYS A 273 -30.46 -23.01 -0.93
C LYS A 273 -31.62 -23.78 -0.29
N SER A 274 -31.36 -24.59 0.75
CA SER A 274 -32.43 -25.30 1.46
C SER A 274 -33.23 -24.39 2.40
N GLY A 275 -32.61 -23.35 2.97
CA GLY A 275 -33.29 -22.37 3.84
C GLY A 275 -34.22 -21.38 3.10
N LYS A 276 -34.08 -21.22 1.78
CA LYS A 276 -34.99 -20.38 0.96
C LYS A 276 -36.27 -21.09 0.52
N LYS A 277 -36.39 -22.41 0.71
CA LYS A 277 -37.57 -23.19 0.30
C LYS A 277 -38.69 -23.30 1.35
N THR A 278 -38.55 -22.68 2.52
CA THR A 278 -39.55 -22.79 3.60
C THR A 278 -40.34 -21.51 3.89
N ASN A 279 -40.10 -20.40 3.17
CA ASN A 279 -40.84 -19.14 3.34
C ASN A 279 -41.54 -18.72 2.04
N GLY A 280 -42.43 -19.57 1.54
CA GLY A 280 -43.26 -19.32 0.37
C GLY A 280 -44.49 -20.21 0.39
N SER A 281 -45.38 -19.95 1.35
CA SER A 281 -46.81 -20.23 1.26
C SER A 281 -47.47 -19.17 0.39
#